data_AF-A0A1F4KJC3-F1
#
_entry.id   AF-A0A1F4KJC3-F1
#
_cell.length_a   1.000
_cell.length_b   1.000
_cell.length_c   1.000
_cell.angle_alpha   90.00
_cell.angle_beta   90.00
_cell.angle_gamma   90.00
#
_symmetry.space_group_name_H-M   'P 1'
#
loop_
_entity.id
_entity.type
_entity.pdbx_description
1 polymer ?
#
loop_
_entity_poly.entity_id
_entity_poly.type
_entity_poly.pdbx_seq_one_letter_code
_entity_poly.pdbx_strand_id
1 'polypeptide(L)'
;MTGVWSIMRTRAGKVFVFCWSLSALSLIGFILFGFADRDIAGATAVGVLVSAPFIDMAVLASYWAGRASHTIARATWLVLAVSLLASTLLLLGSGKSDADLLLAYGAAILSFPLGLVVGPLTGQISMPAGLALTTLLWILNIGAGVLQWFVLIPMCLKARARDRK
;
A
#
# COMPACT_ATOMS: atom_id res chain seq x y z
N MET A 1 15.88 -24.78 -2.39
CA MET A 1 14.47 -24.62 -1.96
C MET A 1 14.36 -23.47 -0.94
N THR A 2 14.76 -22.25 -1.30
CA THR A 2 15.25 -21.24 -0.33
C THR A 2 14.68 -19.83 -0.58
N GLY A 3 13.36 -19.69 -0.52
CA GLY A 3 12.69 -18.38 -0.59
C GLY A 3 11.97 -18.08 0.72
N VAL A 4 10.69 -18.42 0.79
CA VAL A 4 9.78 -18.13 1.92
C VAL A 4 10.09 -18.94 3.19
N TRP A 5 10.45 -20.21 3.04
CA TRP A 5 10.80 -21.09 4.17
C TRP A 5 11.98 -20.57 5.00
N SER A 6 12.90 -19.83 4.37
CA SER A 6 14.03 -19.20 5.08
C SER A 6 13.57 -18.03 5.95
N ILE A 7 12.59 -17.27 5.48
CA ILE A 7 12.01 -16.11 6.17
C ILE A 7 11.21 -16.55 7.39
N MET A 8 10.43 -17.63 7.28
CA MET A 8 9.56 -18.14 8.36
C MET A 8 10.30 -18.68 9.60
N ARG A 9 11.64 -18.73 9.60
CA ARG A 9 12.43 -19.19 10.75
C ARG A 9 12.30 -18.28 11.96
N THR A 10 12.03 -16.99 11.77
CA THR A 10 11.85 -16.02 12.86
C THR A 10 10.36 -15.76 13.13
N ARG A 11 10.01 -15.35 14.37
CA ARG A 11 8.62 -14.96 14.70
C ARG A 11 8.15 -13.81 13.80
N ALA A 12 8.99 -12.80 13.60
CA ALA A 12 8.71 -11.67 12.71
C ALA A 12 8.53 -12.10 11.24
N GLY A 13 9.33 -13.05 10.77
CA GLY A 13 9.19 -13.59 9.41
C GLY A 13 7.88 -14.36 9.19
N LYS A 14 7.36 -15.06 10.21
CA LYS A 14 6.02 -15.68 10.14
C LYS A 14 4.93 -14.63 10.01
N VAL A 15 4.99 -13.57 10.82
CA VAL A 15 4.04 -12.44 10.74
C VAL A 15 4.10 -11.78 9.37
N PHE A 16 5.30 -11.51 8.86
CA PHE A 16 5.51 -10.98 7.51
C PHE A 16 4.83 -11.84 6.44
N VAL A 17 5.13 -13.15 6.41
CA VAL A 17 4.57 -14.06 5.40
C VAL A 17 3.05 -14.15 5.52
N PHE A 18 2.52 -14.20 6.74
CA PHE A 18 1.08 -14.24 6.98
C PHE A 18 0.39 -12.98 6.44
N CYS A 19 0.84 -11.79 6.84
CA CYS A 19 0.28 -10.52 6.38
C CYS A 19 0.43 -10.35 4.86
N TRP A 20 1.60 -10.66 4.32
CA TRP A 20 1.85 -10.59 2.87
C TRP A 20 0.92 -11.53 2.08
N SER A 21 0.70 -12.75 2.58
CA SER A 21 -0.21 -13.72 1.95
C SER A 21 -1.67 -13.27 2.03
N LEU A 22 -2.12 -12.73 3.18
CA LEU A 22 -3.47 -12.18 3.31
C LEU A 22 -3.71 -10.98 2.39
N SER A 23 -2.71 -10.12 2.24
CA SER A 23 -2.76 -9.00 1.27
C SER A 23 -2.93 -9.52 -0.16
N ALA A 24 -2.14 -10.51 -0.56
CA ALA A 24 -2.25 -11.12 -1.89
C ALA A 24 -3.60 -11.83 -2.11
N LEU A 25 -4.04 -12.63 -1.13
CA LEU A 25 -5.31 -13.37 -1.21
C LEU A 25 -6.52 -12.45 -1.26
N SER A 26 -6.51 -11.35 -0.51
CA SER A 26 -7.58 -10.35 -0.57
C SER A 26 -7.63 -9.69 -1.94
N LEU A 27 -6.51 -9.19 -2.48
CA LEU A 27 -6.49 -8.59 -3.82
C LEU A 27 -6.98 -9.57 -4.90
N ILE A 28 -6.45 -10.79 -4.91
CA ILE A 28 -6.84 -11.81 -5.90
C ILE A 28 -8.32 -12.17 -5.73
N GLY A 29 -8.76 -12.42 -4.49
CA GLY A 29 -10.14 -12.82 -4.19
C GLY A 29 -11.16 -11.76 -4.62
N PHE A 30 -10.92 -10.49 -4.31
CA PHE A 30 -11.81 -9.41 -4.71
C PHE A 30 -11.78 -9.16 -6.22
N ILE A 31 -10.63 -9.26 -6.89
CA ILE A 31 -10.58 -9.15 -8.36
C ILE A 31 -11.40 -10.27 -9.01
N LEU A 32 -11.25 -11.52 -8.55
CA LEU A 32 -12.03 -12.66 -9.06
C LEU A 32 -13.53 -12.48 -8.82
N PHE A 33 -13.91 -11.94 -7.66
CA PHE A 33 -15.30 -11.60 -7.36
C PHE A 33 -15.83 -10.52 -8.30
N GLY A 34 -15.04 -9.48 -8.58
CA GLY A 34 -15.39 -8.43 -9.54
C GLY A 34 -15.59 -8.94 -10.96
N PHE A 35 -14.85 -9.99 -11.37
CA PHE A 35 -15.10 -10.67 -12.65
C PHE A 35 -16.45 -11.40 -12.67
N ALA A 36 -16.84 -12.02 -11.56
CA ALA A 36 -18.12 -12.72 -11.44
C ALA A 36 -19.32 -11.75 -11.49
N ASP A 37 -19.22 -10.63 -10.77
CA ASP A 37 -20.30 -9.64 -10.65
C ASP A 37 -20.27 -8.56 -11.76
N ARG A 38 -19.32 -8.64 -12.70
CA ARG A 38 -19.07 -7.66 -13.76
C ARG A 38 -18.75 -6.24 -13.26
N ASP A 39 -18.39 -6.11 -11.99
CA ASP A 39 -17.89 -4.87 -11.38
C ASP A 39 -16.46 -5.04 -10.87
N ILE A 40 -15.51 -5.02 -11.81
CA ILE A 40 -14.08 -5.15 -11.49
C ILE A 40 -13.58 -3.92 -10.75
N ALA A 41 -14.11 -2.72 -11.03
CA ALA A 41 -13.61 -1.47 -10.47
C ALA A 41 -13.95 -1.37 -8.97
N GLY A 42 -15.22 -1.55 -8.61
CA GLY A 42 -15.65 -1.54 -7.21
C GLY A 42 -14.98 -2.65 -6.40
N ALA A 43 -14.93 -3.87 -6.95
CA ALA A 43 -14.27 -4.98 -6.26
C ALA A 43 -12.76 -4.75 -6.08
N THR A 44 -12.06 -4.17 -7.05
CA THR A 44 -10.65 -3.80 -6.91
C THR A 44 -10.46 -2.74 -5.82
N ALA A 45 -11.35 -1.74 -5.73
CA ALA A 45 -11.29 -0.73 -4.67
C ALA A 45 -11.42 -1.35 -3.28
N VAL A 46 -12.38 -2.24 -3.08
CA VAL A 46 -12.56 -2.97 -1.82
C VAL A 46 -11.37 -3.88 -1.53
N GLY A 47 -10.86 -4.58 -2.54
CA GLY A 47 -9.66 -5.42 -2.42
C GLY A 47 -8.45 -4.63 -1.95
N VAL A 48 -8.24 -3.43 -2.48
CA VAL A 48 -7.17 -2.52 -2.05
C VAL A 48 -7.39 -2.10 -0.60
N LEU A 49 -8.60 -1.65 -0.24
CA LEU A 49 -8.95 -1.24 1.11
C LEU A 49 -8.66 -2.34 2.15
N VAL A 50 -9.00 -3.59 1.83
CA VAL A 50 -8.78 -4.74 2.72
C VAL A 50 -7.30 -5.16 2.75
N SER A 51 -6.63 -5.16 1.59
CA SER A 51 -5.24 -5.64 1.47
C SER A 51 -4.20 -4.69 2.06
N ALA A 52 -4.51 -3.41 2.11
CA ALA A 52 -3.57 -2.36 2.45
C ALA A 52 -3.10 -2.36 3.93
N PRO A 53 -3.94 -2.55 4.96
CA PRO A 53 -3.42 -2.73 6.33
C PRO A 53 -2.50 -3.94 6.46
N PHE A 54 -2.74 -5.00 5.67
CA PHE A 54 -1.86 -6.16 5.68
C PHE A 54 -0.51 -5.89 5.02
N ILE A 55 -0.45 -5.09 3.95
CA ILE A 55 0.85 -4.72 3.35
C ILE A 55 1.66 -3.82 4.29
N ASP A 56 1.01 -2.88 4.98
CA ASP A 56 1.70 -2.00 5.94
C ASP A 56 2.25 -2.80 7.12
N MET A 57 1.46 -3.73 7.65
CA MET A 57 1.92 -4.64 8.70
C MET A 57 3.05 -5.56 8.22
N ALA A 58 3.02 -5.99 6.95
CA ALA A 58 4.12 -6.76 6.36
C ALA A 58 5.39 -5.89 6.22
N VAL A 59 5.28 -4.64 5.76
CA VAL A 59 6.41 -3.70 5.69
C VAL A 59 7.00 -3.47 7.08
N LEU A 60 6.17 -3.26 8.09
CA LEU A 60 6.60 -3.09 9.47
C LEU A 60 7.31 -4.35 9.98
N ALA A 61 6.68 -5.53 9.86
CA ALA A 61 7.27 -6.81 10.28
C ALA A 61 8.60 -7.12 9.56
N SER A 62 8.77 -6.64 8.33
CA SER A 62 9.98 -6.86 7.53
C SER A 62 11.25 -6.35 8.21
N TYR A 63 11.15 -5.31 9.04
CA TYR A 63 12.28 -4.73 9.77
C TYR A 63 12.94 -5.70 10.76
N TRP A 64 12.15 -6.62 11.32
CA TRP A 64 12.63 -7.64 12.25
C TRP A 64 12.77 -9.02 11.60
N ALA A 65 12.20 -9.23 10.41
CA ALA A 65 12.27 -10.50 9.70
C ALA A 65 13.59 -10.71 8.96
N GLY A 66 14.26 -9.63 8.53
CA GLY A 66 15.57 -9.66 7.87
C GLY A 66 15.60 -8.97 6.51
N ARG A 67 16.79 -8.88 5.90
CA ARG A 67 17.00 -8.11 4.66
C ARG A 67 16.14 -8.61 3.49
N ALA A 68 16.02 -9.93 3.30
CA ALA A 68 15.25 -10.49 2.20
C ALA A 68 13.77 -10.09 2.28
N SER A 69 13.15 -10.20 3.46
CA SER A 69 11.77 -9.78 3.68
C SER A 69 11.57 -8.30 3.43
N HIS A 70 12.54 -7.48 3.83
CA HIS A 70 12.49 -6.03 3.61
C HIS A 70 12.54 -5.66 2.13
N THR A 71 13.40 -6.31 1.35
CA THR A 71 13.45 -6.14 -0.11
C THR A 71 12.14 -6.53 -0.76
N ILE A 72 11.56 -7.67 -0.38
CA ILE A 72 10.26 -8.13 -0.89
C ILE A 72 9.14 -7.16 -0.52
N ALA A 73 9.08 -6.72 0.74
CA ALA A 73 8.07 -5.79 1.21
C ALA A 73 8.12 -4.47 0.44
N ARG A 74 9.33 -3.90 0.27
CA ARG A 74 9.53 -2.67 -0.49
C ARG A 74 9.13 -2.81 -1.96
N ALA A 75 9.53 -3.89 -2.61
CA ALA A 75 9.17 -4.14 -4.00
C ALA A 75 7.65 -4.32 -4.17
N THR A 76 7.02 -5.12 -3.30
CA THR A 76 5.57 -5.35 -3.33
C THR A 76 4.81 -4.04 -3.12
N TRP A 77 5.19 -3.26 -2.12
CA TRP A 77 4.56 -1.97 -1.83
C TRP A 77 4.69 -0.99 -3.01
N LEU A 78 5.88 -0.88 -3.62
CA LEU A 78 6.09 -0.01 -4.78
C LEU A 78 5.28 -0.45 -5.99
N VAL A 79 5.25 -1.75 -6.29
CA VAL A 79 4.47 -2.30 -7.41
C VAL A 79 2.98 -2.03 -7.20
N LEU A 80 2.47 -2.22 -5.97
CA LEU A 80 1.08 -1.91 -5.65
C LEU A 80 0.79 -0.41 -5.81
N ALA A 81 1.66 0.46 -5.28
CA ALA A 81 1.49 1.90 -5.38
C ALA A 81 1.45 2.42 -6.83
N VAL A 82 2.38 1.94 -7.66
CA VAL A 82 2.43 2.31 -9.09
C VAL A 82 1.24 1.72 -9.85
N SER A 83 0.88 0.46 -9.59
CA SER A 83 -0.29 -0.18 -10.21
C SER A 83 -1.57 0.57 -9.86
N LEU A 84 -1.72 1.04 -8.62
CA LEU A 84 -2.89 1.79 -8.19
C LEU A 84 -2.98 3.16 -8.85
N LEU A 85 -1.85 3.85 -8.99
CA LEU A 85 -1.79 5.09 -9.77
C LEU A 85 -2.16 4.85 -11.23
N ALA A 86 -1.62 3.80 -11.86
CA ALA A 86 -1.93 3.47 -13.25
C ALA A 86 -3.43 3.17 -13.44
N SER A 87 -4.00 2.29 -12.61
CA SER A 87 -5.43 1.97 -12.62
C SER A 87 -6.31 3.19 -12.39
N THR A 88 -5.90 4.05 -11.46
CA THR A 88 -6.54 5.34 -11.19
C THR A 88 -6.58 6.23 -12.42
N LEU A 89 -5.44 6.42 -13.09
CA LEU A 89 -5.36 7.30 -14.27
C LEU A 89 -6.15 6.75 -15.46
N LEU A 90 -6.23 5.43 -15.59
CA LEU A 90 -7.05 4.78 -16.62
C LEU A 90 -8.56 4.92 -16.37
N LEU A 91 -8.97 5.02 -15.10
CA LEU A 91 -10.37 5.15 -14.71
C LEU A 91 -10.82 6.60 -14.52
N LEU A 92 -9.90 7.55 -14.46
CA LEU A 92 -10.17 8.97 -14.33
C LEU A 92 -11.01 9.48 -15.53
N GLY A 93 -12.16 10.09 -15.26
CA GLY A 93 -13.06 10.60 -16.28
C GLY A 93 -14.06 9.57 -16.84
N SER A 94 -14.07 8.34 -16.31
CA SER A 94 -15.07 7.32 -16.67
C SER A 94 -16.48 7.61 -16.11
N GLY A 95 -16.63 8.61 -15.23
CA GLY A 95 -17.90 8.98 -14.59
C GLY A 95 -18.41 7.96 -13.58
N LYS A 96 -17.62 6.92 -13.26
CA LYS A 96 -17.99 5.90 -12.27
C LYS A 96 -17.54 6.32 -10.87
N SER A 97 -18.48 6.44 -9.94
CA SER A 97 -18.25 6.74 -8.52
C SER A 97 -17.23 5.79 -7.86
N ASP A 98 -17.11 4.56 -8.35
CA ASP A 98 -16.23 3.54 -7.78
C ASP A 98 -14.74 3.81 -8.06
N ALA A 99 -14.44 4.53 -9.16
CA ALA A 99 -13.10 4.98 -9.47
C ALA A 99 -12.62 6.04 -8.46
N ASP A 100 -13.54 6.91 -8.01
CA ASP A 100 -13.27 7.95 -7.02
C ASP A 100 -13.02 7.37 -5.62
N LEU A 101 -13.67 6.24 -5.28
CA LEU A 101 -13.39 5.49 -4.05
C LEU A 101 -12.02 4.82 -4.11
N LEU A 102 -11.66 4.22 -5.24
CA LEU A 102 -10.34 3.61 -5.45
C LEU A 102 -9.22 4.67 -5.35
N LEU A 103 -9.49 5.86 -5.89
CA LEU A 103 -8.69 7.07 -5.80
C LEU A 103 -8.45 7.51 -4.35
N ALA A 104 -9.52 7.70 -3.58
CA ALA A 104 -9.45 8.22 -2.23
C ALA A 104 -8.82 7.22 -1.25
N TYR A 105 -9.24 5.96 -1.29
CA TYR A 105 -8.77 4.94 -0.36
C TYR A 105 -7.37 4.42 -0.70
N GLY A 106 -7.05 4.23 -1.99
CA GLY A 106 -5.73 3.78 -2.40
C GLY A 106 -4.62 4.77 -2.00
N ALA A 107 -4.84 6.07 -2.20
CA ALA A 107 -3.89 7.11 -1.83
C ALA A 107 -3.72 7.21 -0.31
N ALA A 108 -4.83 7.22 0.44
CA ALA A 108 -4.81 7.40 1.89
C ALA A 108 -4.12 6.24 2.62
N ILE A 109 -4.32 4.99 2.17
CA ILE A 109 -3.77 3.84 2.89
C ILE A 109 -2.30 3.62 2.54
N LEU A 110 -1.89 3.78 1.28
CA LEU A 110 -0.46 3.67 0.95
C LEU A 110 0.37 4.72 1.70
N SER A 111 -0.16 5.93 1.84
CA SER A 111 0.50 6.98 2.60
C SER A 111 0.26 6.91 4.11
N PHE A 112 -0.54 5.96 4.62
CA PHE A 112 -0.82 5.82 6.06
C PHE A 112 0.47 5.55 6.87
N PRO A 113 0.66 6.17 8.06
CA PRO A 113 -0.25 7.09 8.73
C PRO A 113 -0.12 8.56 8.29
N LEU A 114 0.95 8.96 7.60
CA LEU A 114 1.09 10.35 7.15
C LEU A 114 -0.07 10.79 6.25
N GLY A 115 -0.61 9.87 5.47
CA GLY A 115 -1.80 10.00 4.63
C GLY A 115 -3.06 10.38 5.38
N LEU A 116 -3.17 10.10 6.68
CA LEU A 116 -4.28 10.58 7.50
C LEU A 116 -4.10 12.02 7.98
N VAL A 117 -2.85 12.51 8.04
CA VAL A 117 -2.55 13.90 8.38
C VAL A 117 -2.69 14.79 7.15
N VAL A 118 -2.23 14.30 6.00
CA VAL A 118 -2.37 15.01 4.72
C VAL A 118 -3.77 14.76 4.11
N GLY A 119 -4.43 13.67 4.48
CA GLY A 119 -5.76 13.23 4.04
C GLY A 119 -6.83 14.32 4.08
N PRO A 120 -7.01 15.06 5.19
CA PRO A 120 -7.92 16.19 5.28
C PRO A 120 -7.56 17.37 4.36
N LEU A 121 -6.27 17.59 4.07
CA LEU A 121 -5.84 18.57 3.07
C LEU A 121 -6.17 18.10 1.65
N THR A 122 -6.20 16.78 1.44
CA THR A 122 -6.58 16.15 0.17
C THR A 122 -8.07 15.81 0.04
N GLY A 123 -8.83 15.83 1.14
CA GLY A 123 -10.26 15.51 1.18
C GLY A 123 -11.16 16.55 0.50
N GLN A 124 -10.58 17.69 0.10
CA GLN A 124 -11.22 18.67 -0.79
C GLN A 124 -11.04 18.36 -2.29
N ILE A 125 -10.35 17.27 -2.64
CA ILE A 125 -10.14 16.81 -4.03
C ILE A 125 -11.24 15.83 -4.48
N SER A 126 -12.38 15.85 -3.80
CA SER A 126 -13.67 15.48 -4.39
C SER A 126 -14.20 16.56 -5.35
N MET A 127 -13.50 17.70 -5.47
CA MET A 127 -13.60 18.57 -6.64
C MET A 127 -12.85 17.98 -7.83
N PRO A 128 -13.29 18.24 -9.08
CA PRO A 128 -12.65 17.72 -10.28
C PRO A 128 -11.26 18.36 -10.44
N ALA A 129 -10.30 17.89 -9.66
CA ALA A 129 -8.90 18.11 -9.91
C ALA A 129 -8.62 17.49 -11.28
N GLY A 130 -8.29 18.34 -12.26
CA GLY A 130 -7.87 17.86 -13.56
C GLY A 130 -6.74 16.83 -13.41
N LEU A 131 -6.62 15.94 -14.39
CA LEU A 131 -5.69 14.81 -14.40
C LEU A 131 -4.28 15.14 -13.87
N ALA A 132 -3.76 16.32 -14.19
CA ALA A 132 -2.47 16.82 -13.72
C ALA A 132 -2.38 16.97 -12.18
N LEU A 133 -3.40 17.56 -11.55
CA LEU A 133 -3.42 17.78 -10.10
C LEU A 133 -3.54 16.43 -9.38
N THR A 134 -4.46 15.56 -9.80
CA THR A 134 -4.62 14.20 -9.25
C THR A 134 -3.33 13.40 -9.33
N THR A 135 -2.66 13.42 -10.49
CA THR A 135 -1.36 12.75 -10.68
C THR A 135 -0.31 13.29 -9.71
N LEU A 136 -0.20 14.61 -9.57
CA LEU A 136 0.77 15.24 -8.67
C LEU A 136 0.54 14.82 -7.21
N LEU A 137 -0.72 14.82 -6.75
CA LEU A 137 -1.08 14.43 -5.40
C LEU A 137 -0.78 12.97 -5.11
N TRP A 138 -1.01 12.08 -6.08
CA TRP A 138 -0.61 10.69 -5.96
C TRP A 138 0.91 10.53 -5.87
N ILE A 139 1.67 11.24 -6.71
CA ILE A 139 3.13 11.23 -6.64
C ILE A 139 3.61 11.69 -5.25
N LEU A 140 3.00 12.74 -4.69
CA LEU A 140 3.31 13.22 -3.34
C LEU A 140 2.97 12.19 -2.26
N ASN A 141 1.81 11.53 -2.35
CA ASN A 141 1.41 10.48 -1.41
C ASN A 141 2.34 9.25 -1.48
N ILE A 142 2.73 8.83 -2.68
CA ILE A 142 3.71 7.76 -2.87
C ILE A 142 5.06 8.18 -2.29
N GLY A 143 5.49 9.41 -2.55
CA GLY A 143 6.73 9.98 -1.99
C GLY A 143 6.72 10.00 -0.46
N ALA A 144 5.62 10.46 0.15
CA ALA A 144 5.42 10.44 1.59
C ALA A 144 5.43 9.00 2.14
N GLY A 145 4.77 8.07 1.45
CA GLY A 145 4.78 6.64 1.75
C GLY A 145 6.18 6.03 1.74
N VAL A 146 6.99 6.35 0.73
CA VAL A 146 8.38 5.89 0.65
C VAL A 146 9.23 6.50 1.77
N LEU A 147 9.06 7.81 2.02
CA LEU A 147 9.79 8.53 3.06
C LEU A 147 9.46 7.97 4.45
N GLN A 148 8.18 7.78 4.79
CA GLN A 148 7.80 7.23 6.09
C GLN A 148 8.30 5.80 6.25
N TRP A 149 8.00 4.95 5.27
CA TRP A 149 8.18 3.52 5.44
C TRP A 149 9.64 3.18 5.34
N PHE A 150 10.35 3.64 4.30
CA PHE A 150 11.69 3.16 3.96
C PHE A 150 12.84 4.11 4.32
N VAL A 151 12.54 5.30 4.88
CA VAL A 151 13.57 6.25 5.33
C VAL A 151 13.43 6.56 6.83
N LEU A 152 12.30 7.13 7.25
CA LEU A 152 12.10 7.61 8.62
C LEU A 152 12.05 6.49 9.65
N ILE A 153 11.24 5.45 9.44
CA ILE A 153 11.17 4.30 10.37
C ILE A 153 12.54 3.64 10.56
N PRO A 154 13.30 3.30 9.50
CA PRO A 154 14.67 2.80 9.65
C PRO A 154 15.59 3.76 10.42
N MET A 155 15.49 5.07 10.20
CA MET A 155 16.27 6.07 10.95
C MET A 155 15.94 6.04 12.43
N CYS A 156 14.66 6.04 12.80
CA CYS A 156 14.21 5.97 14.19
C CYS A 156 14.65 4.67 14.88
N LEU A 157 14.55 3.53 14.18
CA LEU A 157 15.00 2.23 14.70
C LEU A 157 16.52 2.21 14.93
N LYS A 158 17.31 2.80 14.02
CA LYS A 158 18.76 2.94 14.18
C LYS A 158 19.15 3.87 15.32
N ALA A 159 18.46 5.00 15.48
CA ALA A 159 18.69 5.93 16.59
C ALA A 159 18.47 5.24 17.94
N ARG A 160 17.32 4.57 18.11
CA ARG A 160 16.98 3.81 19.32
C ARG A 160 17.99 2.70 19.65
N ALA A 161 18.59 2.08 18.63
CA ALA A 161 19.61 1.05 18.82
C ALA A 161 20.96 1.63 19.29
N ARG A 162 21.25 2.90 19.00
CA ARG A 162 22.44 3.60 19.53
C ARG A 162 22.24 3.97 21.00
N ASP A 163 21.06 4.46 21.36
CA ASP A 163 20.75 4.88 22.74
C ASP A 163 20.74 3.73 23.76
N ARG A 164 20.67 2.47 23.29
CA ARG A 164 20.68 1.26 24.12
C ARG A 164 22.08 0.66 24.33
N LYS A 165 23.12 1.24 23.73
CA LYS A 165 24.52 0.82 23.89
C LYS A 165 25.24 1.78 24.80
#